data_AF-A0AA37V304-F1
#
_entry.id   AF-A0AA37V304-F1
#
_cell.length_a   1.000
_cell.length_b   1.000
_cell.length_c   1.000
_cell.angle_alpha   90.00
_cell.angle_beta   90.00
_cell.angle_gamma   90.00
#
_symmetry.space_group_name_H-M   'P 1'
#
loop_
_entity.id
_entity.type
_entity.pdbx_description
1 polymer ?
#
loop_
_entity_poly.entity_id
_entity_poly.type
_entity_poly.pdbx_seq_one_letter_code
_entity_poly.pdbx_strand_id
1 'polypeptide(L)'
;MSPGLRRAPFVVMAALACMPAAAQDVRPGPAGVVADSLQRAQLEKLRLEIATLQRAALEAAERSWPRRVEPYLPLLTMLVSVAGALAALTRFLNDRQVTRRRRLEEEFRADLQELVAFPSAESGGAAHVSFLLQDLRQLTTQLEQRVADVTTILVELAIRDLDFGNPRHVILETAAMERWTPYREFLARNPSEHQVILVNYVDAVRRIHAEHPAFFERLEYRAGMFVLSTFVEHATYRRFIALLDAVALHVPLLEAKPELRTYVRERFQQAIQNSAVTLAVFDRRQQ
;
A
#
# COMPACT_ATOMS: atom_id res chain seq x y z
N MET A 1 -16.14 -13.47 11.57
CA MET A 1 -17.19 -13.63 12.60
C MET A 1 -17.96 -12.31 12.71
N SER A 2 -19.15 -12.27 12.12
CA SER A 2 -20.27 -11.34 12.43
C SER A 2 -21.41 -11.66 11.46
N PRO A 3 -22.36 -12.53 11.82
CA PRO A 3 -23.55 -12.77 11.02
C PRO A 3 -24.69 -11.91 11.58
N GLY A 4 -24.99 -10.80 10.91
CA GLY A 4 -26.14 -9.95 11.20
C GLY A 4 -27.38 -10.47 10.48
N LEU A 5 -28.13 -11.32 11.18
CA LEU A 5 -29.33 -12.02 10.74
C LEU A 5 -30.58 -11.14 10.57
N ARG A 6 -31.39 -11.55 9.59
CA ARG A 6 -32.87 -11.63 9.58
C ARG A 6 -33.70 -10.33 9.54
N ARG A 7 -34.33 -10.12 8.39
CA ARG A 7 -35.72 -9.64 8.31
C ARG A 7 -36.60 -10.82 7.91
N ALA A 8 -37.57 -11.15 8.75
CA ALA A 8 -38.72 -12.00 8.39
C ALA A 8 -39.99 -11.13 8.43
N PRO A 9 -40.99 -11.43 7.59
CA PRO A 9 -42.24 -10.66 7.49
C PRO A 9 -43.24 -11.15 8.55
N PHE A 10 -44.09 -10.26 9.06
CA PHE A 10 -45.25 -10.66 9.84
C PHE A 10 -46.53 -10.09 9.21
N VAL A 11 -47.21 -10.98 8.48
CA VAL A 11 -48.63 -10.91 8.18
C VAL A 11 -49.36 -11.51 9.38
N VAL A 12 -50.36 -10.81 9.94
CA VAL A 12 -51.33 -11.42 10.86
C VAL A 12 -52.73 -11.22 10.27
N MET A 13 -53.24 -12.32 9.72
CA MET A 13 -54.65 -12.63 9.51
C MET A 13 -55.07 -13.59 10.63
N ALA A 14 -56.13 -13.28 11.37
CA ALA A 14 -57.01 -14.19 12.11
C ALA A 14 -58.05 -13.29 12.83
N ALA A 15 -59.37 -13.35 12.63
CA ALA A 15 -60.35 -14.43 12.49
C ALA A 15 -60.60 -15.24 13.79
N LEU A 16 -61.90 -15.34 14.16
CA LEU A 16 -62.55 -16.18 15.18
C LEU A 16 -62.39 -15.71 16.65
N ALA A 17 -63.34 -15.84 17.58
CA ALA A 17 -64.57 -16.62 17.71
C ALA A 17 -65.51 -15.89 18.69
N CYS A 18 -66.83 -15.80 18.44
CA CYS A 18 -67.86 -16.73 18.91
C CYS A 18 -68.05 -16.76 20.45
N MET A 19 -69.07 -16.07 20.94
CA MET A 19 -69.84 -16.46 22.14
C MET A 19 -71.33 -16.15 21.90
N PRO A 20 -72.24 -17.14 22.06
CA PRO A 20 -73.68 -16.94 21.92
C PRO A 20 -74.27 -16.59 23.29
N ALA A 21 -74.74 -15.35 23.45
CA ALA A 21 -75.59 -14.99 24.58
C ALA A 21 -77.06 -15.11 24.14
N ALA A 22 -77.77 -16.04 24.77
CA ALA A 22 -79.18 -16.29 24.58
C ALA A 22 -79.99 -15.00 24.84
N ALA A 23 -80.50 -14.38 23.77
CA ALA A 23 -81.44 -13.28 23.85
C ALA A 23 -82.86 -13.86 23.91
N GLN A 24 -83.50 -13.62 25.05
CA GLN A 24 -84.93 -13.87 25.28
C GLN A 24 -85.77 -13.15 24.22
N ASP A 25 -86.67 -13.90 23.58
CA ASP A 25 -87.67 -13.43 22.64
C ASP A 25 -88.75 -12.63 23.39
N VAL A 26 -88.43 -11.40 23.78
CA VAL A 26 -89.40 -10.42 24.24
C VAL A 26 -90.00 -9.79 23.00
N ARG A 27 -91.12 -10.36 22.54
CA ARG A 27 -91.96 -9.75 21.48
C ARG A 27 -92.38 -8.35 21.94
N PRO A 28 -91.89 -7.27 21.31
CA PRO A 28 -92.41 -5.95 21.59
C PRO A 28 -93.83 -5.91 21.05
N GLY A 29 -94.80 -5.53 21.89
CA GLY A 29 -96.13 -5.18 21.41
C GLY A 29 -96.05 -4.10 20.31
N PRO A 30 -97.10 -3.92 19.50
CA PRO A 30 -97.08 -3.10 18.29
C PRO A 30 -96.71 -1.61 18.50
N ALA A 31 -96.66 -1.14 19.76
CA ALA A 31 -96.14 0.18 20.12
C ALA A 31 -94.60 0.24 20.31
N GLY A 32 -93.96 -0.88 20.67
CA GLY A 32 -92.49 -0.96 20.89
C GLY A 32 -91.69 -1.17 19.61
N VAL A 33 -92.26 -1.86 18.61
CA VAL A 33 -91.62 -2.06 17.29
C VAL A 33 -91.46 -0.72 16.55
N VAL A 34 -92.39 0.21 16.76
CA VAL A 34 -92.31 1.56 16.18
C VAL A 34 -91.27 2.41 16.92
N ALA A 35 -91.14 2.27 18.25
CA ALA A 35 -90.13 2.97 19.04
C ALA A 35 -88.70 2.45 18.76
N ASP A 36 -88.52 1.13 18.67
CA ASP A 36 -87.22 0.49 18.35
C ASP A 36 -86.80 0.75 16.91
N SER A 37 -87.74 0.77 15.96
CA SER A 37 -87.44 1.12 14.56
C SER A 37 -87.09 2.60 14.40
N LEU A 38 -87.73 3.50 15.17
CA LEU A 38 -87.34 4.90 15.26
C LEU A 38 -85.95 5.09 15.90
N GLN A 39 -85.65 4.38 16.98
CA GLN A 39 -84.32 4.43 17.62
C GLN A 39 -83.23 3.87 16.71
N ARG A 40 -83.49 2.77 16.00
CA ARG A 40 -82.54 2.22 15.01
C ARG A 40 -82.33 3.16 13.84
N ALA A 41 -83.38 3.78 13.31
CA ALA A 41 -83.28 4.78 12.26
C ALA A 41 -82.49 6.02 12.72
N GLN A 42 -82.67 6.46 13.97
CA GLN A 42 -81.89 7.56 14.56
C GLN A 42 -80.42 7.20 14.75
N LEU A 43 -80.12 5.97 15.20
CA LEU A 43 -78.75 5.48 15.34
C LEU A 43 -78.04 5.30 13.99
N GLU A 44 -78.75 4.79 12.97
CA GLU A 44 -78.22 4.69 11.61
C GLU A 44 -77.95 6.07 11.01
N LYS A 45 -78.86 7.04 11.23
CA LYS A 45 -78.64 8.43 10.84
C LYS A 45 -77.41 9.03 11.51
N LEU A 46 -77.27 8.85 12.83
CA LEU A 46 -76.10 9.33 13.58
C LEU A 46 -74.79 8.67 13.09
N ARG A 47 -74.81 7.37 12.78
CA ARG A 47 -73.64 6.68 12.21
C ARG A 47 -73.26 7.21 10.84
N LEU A 48 -74.26 7.47 9.99
CA LEU A 48 -74.03 8.05 8.68
C LEU A 48 -73.46 9.48 8.79
N GLU A 49 -73.96 10.29 9.71
CA GLU A 49 -73.41 11.63 9.99
C GLU A 49 -71.97 11.57 10.53
N ILE A 50 -71.65 10.64 11.44
CA ILE A 50 -70.27 10.47 11.91
C ILE A 50 -69.35 10.03 10.77
N ALA A 51 -69.79 9.10 9.91
CA ALA A 51 -69.00 8.62 8.78
C ALA A 51 -68.78 9.71 7.72
N THR A 52 -69.78 10.56 7.45
CA THR A 52 -69.63 11.70 6.53
C THR A 52 -68.73 12.77 7.12
N LEU A 53 -68.83 13.06 8.42
CA LEU A 53 -67.95 14.00 9.12
C LEU A 53 -66.50 13.50 9.15
N GLN A 54 -66.26 12.20 9.35
CA GLN A 54 -64.91 11.62 9.32
C GLN A 54 -64.29 11.72 7.93
N ARG A 55 -65.05 11.43 6.86
CA ARG A 55 -64.58 11.58 5.48
C ARG A 55 -64.29 13.05 5.14
N ALA A 56 -65.18 13.95 5.53
CA ALA A 56 -64.98 15.39 5.34
C ALA A 56 -63.76 15.91 6.10
N ALA A 57 -63.50 15.40 7.31
CA ALA A 57 -62.32 15.75 8.10
C ALA A 57 -61.02 15.22 7.49
N LEU A 58 -61.02 14.00 6.95
CA LEU A 58 -59.87 13.42 6.24
C LEU A 58 -59.57 14.18 4.94
N GLU A 59 -60.58 14.49 4.14
CA GLU A 59 -60.41 15.29 2.92
C GLU A 59 -59.96 16.73 3.25
N ALA A 60 -60.45 17.32 4.33
CA ALA A 60 -60.00 18.64 4.79
C ALA A 60 -58.55 18.60 5.30
N ALA A 61 -58.17 17.54 6.02
CA ALA A 61 -56.80 17.31 6.46
C ALA A 61 -55.85 17.14 5.26
N GLU A 62 -56.21 16.30 4.28
CA GLU A 62 -55.44 16.07 3.06
C GLU A 62 -55.33 17.33 2.18
N ARG A 63 -56.39 18.15 2.07
CA ARG A 63 -56.31 19.43 1.34
C ARG A 63 -55.54 20.51 2.10
N SER A 64 -55.55 20.48 3.44
CA SER A 64 -54.87 21.48 4.27
C SER A 64 -53.38 21.22 4.44
N TRP A 65 -52.95 19.97 4.32
CA TRP A 65 -51.54 19.60 4.46
C TRP A 65 -50.65 20.28 3.42
N PRO A 66 -50.92 20.20 2.09
CA PRO A 66 -50.14 20.90 1.07
C PRO A 66 -50.02 22.39 1.36
N ARG A 67 -51.12 23.06 1.70
CA ARG A 67 -51.14 24.50 2.04
C ARG A 67 -50.26 24.86 3.24
N ARG A 68 -50.07 23.93 4.19
CA ARG A 68 -49.20 24.15 5.36
C ARG A 68 -47.72 23.96 5.04
N VAL A 69 -47.37 23.06 4.11
CA VAL A 69 -45.97 22.79 3.72
C VAL A 69 -45.49 23.60 2.52
N GLU A 70 -46.41 24.10 1.69
CA GLU A 70 -46.14 24.94 0.52
C GLU A 70 -45.18 26.12 0.78
N PRO A 71 -45.30 26.89 1.88
CA PRO A 71 -44.33 27.97 2.16
C PRO A 71 -42.93 27.45 2.53
N TYR A 72 -42.81 26.20 3.00
CA TYR A 72 -41.53 25.60 3.41
C TYR A 72 -40.85 24.78 2.31
N LEU A 73 -41.55 24.44 1.23
CA LEU A 73 -40.99 23.75 0.06
C LEU A 73 -39.68 24.37 -0.46
N PRO A 74 -39.57 25.69 -0.72
CA PRO A 74 -38.32 26.29 -1.20
C PRO A 74 -37.16 26.15 -0.20
N LEU A 75 -37.46 26.14 1.10
CA LEU A 75 -36.46 25.95 2.14
C LEU A 75 -35.99 24.49 2.20
N LEU A 76 -36.90 23.53 2.04
CA LEU A 76 -36.57 22.11 1.93
C LEU A 76 -35.75 21.80 0.67
N THR A 77 -36.11 22.36 -0.49
CA THR A 77 -35.34 22.15 -1.73
C THR A 77 -33.96 22.77 -1.62
N MET A 78 -33.84 23.97 -1.04
CA MET A 78 -32.55 24.59 -0.74
C MET A 78 -31.69 23.69 0.16
N LEU A 79 -32.26 23.12 1.24
CA LEU A 79 -31.54 22.21 2.13
C LEU A 79 -31.08 20.93 1.41
N VAL A 80 -31.95 20.32 0.59
CA VAL A 80 -31.60 19.14 -0.20
C VAL A 80 -30.49 19.47 -1.20
N SER A 81 -30.54 20.64 -1.85
CA SER A 81 -29.49 21.09 -2.76
C SER A 81 -28.15 21.32 -2.04
N VAL A 82 -28.16 21.95 -0.86
CA VAL A 82 -26.94 22.15 -0.05
C VAL A 82 -26.37 20.81 0.43
N ALA A 83 -27.21 19.90 0.90
CA ALA A 83 -26.78 18.56 1.31
C ALA A 83 -26.19 17.77 0.13
N GLY A 84 -26.82 17.83 -1.05
CA GLY A 84 -26.31 17.24 -2.28
C GLY A 84 -24.97 17.83 -2.70
N ALA A 85 -24.83 19.16 -2.62
CA ALA A 85 -23.58 19.85 -2.93
C ALA A 85 -22.44 19.46 -1.97
N LEU A 86 -22.72 19.35 -0.67
CA LEU A 86 -21.75 18.89 0.32
C LEU A 86 -21.33 17.44 0.07
N ALA A 87 -22.27 16.55 -0.23
CA ALA A 87 -21.97 15.15 -0.56
C ALA A 87 -21.17 15.01 -1.87
N ALA A 88 -21.45 15.84 -2.87
CA ALA A 88 -20.68 15.88 -4.12
C ALA A 88 -19.25 16.39 -3.87
N LEU A 89 -19.08 17.42 -3.03
CA LEU A 89 -17.78 17.97 -2.69
C LEU A 89 -16.92 16.95 -1.93
N THR A 90 -17.48 16.24 -0.94
CA THR A 90 -16.71 15.22 -0.20
C THR A 90 -16.30 14.05 -1.10
N ARG A 91 -17.19 13.58 -1.99
CA ARG A 91 -16.84 12.57 -3.00
C ARG A 91 -15.74 13.05 -3.92
N PHE A 92 -15.82 14.28 -4.42
CA PHE A 92 -14.81 14.85 -5.30
C PHE A 92 -13.42 14.96 -4.63
N LEU A 93 -13.38 15.35 -3.35
CA LEU A 93 -12.13 15.40 -2.60
C LEU A 93 -11.56 14.00 -2.36
N ASN A 94 -12.40 13.02 -2.02
CA ASN A 94 -11.99 11.63 -1.86
C ASN A 94 -11.46 11.04 -3.17
N ASP A 95 -12.17 11.26 -4.28
CA ASP A 95 -11.75 10.79 -5.60
C ASP A 95 -10.39 11.38 -5.97
N ARG A 96 -10.16 12.67 -5.71
CA ARG A 96 -8.85 13.30 -5.93
C ARG A 96 -7.73 12.66 -5.10
N GLN A 97 -7.99 12.30 -3.85
CA GLN A 97 -7.00 11.61 -3.02
C GLN A 97 -6.72 10.19 -3.54
N VAL A 98 -7.75 9.44 -3.91
CA VAL A 98 -7.62 8.10 -4.48
C VAL A 98 -6.86 8.15 -5.81
N THR A 99 -7.18 9.08 -6.70
CA THR A 99 -6.47 9.25 -7.97
C THR A 99 -5.00 9.62 -7.75
N ARG A 100 -4.70 10.53 -6.81
CA ARG A 100 -3.30 10.88 -6.49
C ARG A 100 -2.53 9.67 -5.98
N ARG A 101 -3.11 8.91 -5.05
CA ARG A 101 -2.48 7.71 -4.50
C ARG A 101 -2.23 6.65 -5.57
N ARG A 102 -3.19 6.43 -6.47
CA ARG A 102 -3.02 5.50 -7.60
C ARG A 102 -1.87 5.91 -8.51
N ARG A 103 -1.76 7.20 -8.85
CA ARG A 103 -0.65 7.71 -9.67
C ARG A 103 0.70 7.47 -8.99
N LEU A 104 0.81 7.75 -7.69
CA LEU A 104 2.03 7.47 -6.94
C LEU A 104 2.37 5.97 -6.91
N GLU A 105 1.36 5.09 -6.78
CA GLU A 105 1.57 3.64 -6.83
C GLU A 105 1.96 3.15 -8.23
N GLU A 106 1.44 3.77 -9.29
CA GLU A 106 1.81 3.51 -10.69
C GLU A 106 3.25 3.97 -10.98
N GLU A 107 3.62 5.19 -10.58
CA GLU A 107 4.99 5.73 -10.67
C GLU A 107 5.97 4.84 -9.90
N PHE A 108 5.65 4.51 -8.63
CA PHE A 108 6.46 3.62 -7.81
C PHE A 108 6.68 2.25 -8.49
N ARG A 109 5.62 1.69 -9.09
CA ARG A 109 5.72 0.41 -9.78
C ARG A 109 6.57 0.51 -11.05
N ALA A 110 6.46 1.60 -11.79
CA ALA A 110 7.26 1.83 -13.00
C ALA A 110 8.75 1.93 -12.65
N ASP A 111 9.12 2.77 -11.68
CA ASP A 111 10.51 2.95 -11.24
C ASP A 111 11.12 1.64 -10.72
N LEU A 112 10.31 0.87 -9.97
CA LEU A 112 10.73 -0.42 -9.43
C LEU A 112 10.92 -1.46 -10.54
N GLN A 113 10.05 -1.48 -11.55
CA GLN A 113 10.20 -2.36 -12.71
C GLN A 113 11.44 -2.01 -13.54
N GLU A 114 11.72 -0.72 -13.72
CA GLU A 114 12.92 -0.26 -14.40
C GLU A 114 14.19 -0.65 -13.63
N LEU A 115 14.18 -0.51 -12.31
CA LEU A 115 15.27 -0.94 -11.43
C LEU A 115 15.54 -2.45 -11.52
N VAL A 116 14.48 -3.27 -11.53
CA VAL A 116 14.58 -4.74 -11.70
C VAL A 116 15.06 -5.12 -13.09
N ALA A 117 14.68 -4.36 -14.12
CA ALA A 117 15.12 -4.60 -15.50
C ALA A 117 16.56 -4.13 -15.77
N PHE A 118 17.12 -3.27 -14.91
CA PHE A 118 18.43 -2.64 -15.12
C PHE A 118 19.59 -3.61 -15.42
N PRO A 119 19.74 -4.77 -14.73
CA PRO A 119 20.83 -5.71 -15.01
C PRO A 119 20.77 -6.26 -16.46
N SER A 120 19.56 -6.39 -17.01
CA SER A 120 19.33 -6.93 -18.36
C SER A 120 19.29 -5.83 -19.44
N ALA A 121 19.01 -4.58 -19.06
CA ALA A 121 18.89 -3.48 -20.01
C ALA A 121 20.26 -3.05 -20.54
N GLU A 122 20.46 -2.94 -21.84
CA GLU A 122 21.74 -2.48 -22.44
C GLU A 122 21.98 -0.98 -22.21
N SER A 123 20.91 -0.20 -22.09
CA SER A 123 20.93 1.25 -21.90
C SER A 123 20.69 1.61 -20.44
N GLY A 124 21.72 2.10 -19.73
CA GLY A 124 21.55 2.61 -18.37
C GLY A 124 22.88 2.78 -17.63
N GLY A 125 23.18 4.01 -17.20
CA GLY A 125 24.39 4.35 -16.45
C GLY A 125 24.15 4.52 -14.96
N ALA A 126 25.23 4.78 -14.20
CA ALA A 126 25.19 5.05 -12.76
C ALA A 126 24.23 6.17 -12.36
N ALA A 127 24.15 7.22 -13.18
CA ALA A 127 23.26 8.35 -12.95
C ALA A 127 21.78 7.93 -12.98
N HIS A 128 21.41 7.04 -13.89
CA HIS A 128 20.03 6.58 -14.02
C HIS A 128 19.58 5.76 -12.81
N VAL A 129 20.39 4.79 -12.35
CA VAL A 129 20.12 4.06 -11.10
C VAL A 129 20.03 5.01 -9.90
N SER A 130 20.94 5.97 -9.85
CA SER A 130 20.98 6.99 -8.80
C SER A 130 19.71 7.83 -8.75
N PHE A 131 19.12 8.16 -9.90
CA PHE A 131 17.83 8.84 -10.01
C PHE A 131 16.69 7.91 -9.56
N LEU A 132 16.60 6.67 -10.08
CA LEU A 132 15.56 5.71 -9.69
C LEU A 132 15.51 5.47 -8.17
N LEU A 133 16.67 5.27 -7.54
CA LEU A 133 16.73 5.07 -6.08
C LEU A 133 16.34 6.32 -5.30
N GLN A 134 16.63 7.51 -5.84
CA GLN A 134 16.22 8.77 -5.23
C GLN A 134 14.71 9.00 -5.37
N ASP A 135 14.14 8.68 -6.54
CA ASP A 135 12.71 8.80 -6.82
C ASP A 135 11.91 7.81 -5.97
N LEU A 136 12.34 6.54 -5.89
CA LEU A 136 11.77 5.55 -4.97
C LEU A 136 11.86 6.01 -3.51
N ARG A 137 12.93 6.71 -3.12
CA ARG A 137 13.09 7.21 -1.75
C ARG A 137 12.10 8.33 -1.49
N GLN A 138 11.88 9.21 -2.45
CA GLN A 138 10.87 10.26 -2.35
C GLN A 138 9.46 9.68 -2.30
N LEU A 139 9.14 8.72 -3.17
CA LEU A 139 7.81 8.08 -3.22
C LEU A 139 7.50 7.30 -1.92
N THR A 140 8.50 6.63 -1.34
CA THR A 140 8.32 5.89 -0.08
C THR A 140 8.10 6.79 1.15
N THR A 141 8.42 8.09 1.09
CA THR A 141 7.98 9.03 2.15
C THR A 141 6.46 9.20 2.20
N GLN A 142 5.76 8.95 1.08
CA GLN A 142 4.30 9.00 0.98
C GLN A 142 3.66 7.60 1.07
N LEU A 143 4.47 6.56 0.86
CA LEU A 143 4.07 5.15 0.82
C LEU A 143 4.97 4.32 1.76
N GLU A 144 5.02 4.68 3.04
CA GLU A 144 5.96 4.09 4.01
C GLU A 144 5.93 2.56 4.06
N GLN A 145 4.75 1.95 3.86
CA GLN A 145 4.60 0.49 3.79
C GLN A 145 5.42 -0.18 2.66
N ARG A 146 5.88 0.56 1.66
CA ARG A 146 6.64 0.06 0.50
C ARG A 146 8.15 0.00 0.71
N VAL A 147 8.68 0.56 1.80
CA VAL A 147 10.13 0.55 2.07
C VAL A 147 10.69 -0.88 2.15
N ALA A 148 9.93 -1.79 2.78
CA ALA A 148 10.30 -3.19 2.90
C ALA A 148 10.30 -3.91 1.54
N ASP A 149 9.37 -3.58 0.66
CA ASP A 149 9.26 -4.16 -0.68
C ASP A 149 10.51 -3.81 -1.51
N VAL A 150 10.89 -2.53 -1.58
CA VAL A 150 12.11 -2.09 -2.30
C VAL A 150 13.35 -2.76 -1.72
N THR A 151 13.45 -2.81 -0.39
CA THR A 151 14.61 -3.42 0.28
C THR A 151 14.74 -4.90 -0.05
N THR A 152 13.62 -5.64 -0.02
CA THR A 152 13.59 -7.06 -0.38
C THR A 152 14.05 -7.26 -1.82
N ILE A 153 13.54 -6.46 -2.76
CA ILE A 153 13.89 -6.56 -4.17
C ILE A 153 15.37 -6.26 -4.40
N LEU A 154 15.93 -5.23 -3.75
CA LEU A 154 17.36 -4.92 -3.84
C LEU A 154 18.25 -6.07 -3.35
N VAL A 155 17.87 -6.71 -2.25
CA VAL A 155 18.58 -7.89 -1.72
C VAL A 155 18.48 -9.07 -2.67
N GLU A 156 17.30 -9.37 -3.21
CA GLU A 156 17.10 -10.45 -4.16
C GLU A 156 17.90 -10.23 -5.45
N LEU A 157 17.88 -9.01 -6.00
CA LEU A 157 18.70 -8.63 -7.14
C LEU A 157 20.18 -8.87 -6.83
N ALA A 158 20.70 -8.34 -5.71
CA ALA A 158 22.11 -8.46 -5.35
C ALA A 158 22.58 -9.91 -5.16
N ILE A 159 21.70 -10.79 -4.67
CA ILE A 159 22.03 -12.20 -4.45
C ILE A 159 21.91 -13.02 -5.73
N ARG A 160 20.88 -12.79 -6.55
CA ARG A 160 20.48 -13.73 -7.61
C ARG A 160 20.75 -13.24 -9.02
N ASP A 161 20.61 -11.94 -9.25
CA ASP A 161 20.54 -11.39 -10.61
C ASP A 161 21.77 -10.54 -10.98
N LEU A 162 22.51 -10.03 -9.99
CA LEU A 162 23.71 -9.24 -10.24
C LEU A 162 24.94 -10.13 -10.50
N ASP A 163 25.46 -10.08 -11.73
CA ASP A 163 26.83 -10.50 -12.04
C ASP A 163 27.85 -9.40 -11.68
N PHE A 164 28.58 -9.58 -10.59
CA PHE A 164 29.63 -8.65 -10.13
C PHE A 164 30.87 -8.61 -11.05
N GLY A 165 30.95 -9.48 -12.07
CA GLY A 165 31.90 -9.33 -13.16
C GLY A 165 31.58 -8.17 -14.11
N ASN A 166 30.34 -7.67 -14.07
CA ASN A 166 29.87 -6.51 -14.84
C ASN A 166 29.94 -5.24 -13.99
N PRO A 167 30.70 -4.20 -14.39
CA PRO A 167 30.81 -2.95 -13.64
C PRO A 167 29.47 -2.24 -13.42
N ARG A 168 28.49 -2.41 -14.32
CA ARG A 168 27.16 -1.81 -14.16
C ARG A 168 26.39 -2.40 -12.98
N HIS A 169 26.55 -3.70 -12.72
CA HIS A 169 25.89 -4.35 -11.60
C HIS A 169 26.53 -3.94 -10.27
N VAL A 170 27.86 -3.82 -10.24
CA VAL A 170 28.60 -3.28 -9.09
C VAL A 170 28.15 -1.86 -8.77
N ILE A 171 27.96 -1.02 -9.80
CA ILE A 171 27.43 0.34 -9.65
C ILE A 171 26.03 0.34 -9.04
N LEU A 172 25.14 -0.56 -9.49
CA LEU A 172 23.78 -0.67 -8.96
C LEU A 172 23.80 -1.04 -7.46
N GLU A 173 24.56 -2.06 -7.09
CA GLU A 173 24.72 -2.48 -5.69
C GLU A 173 25.29 -1.34 -4.84
N THR A 174 26.36 -0.70 -5.31
CA THR A 174 27.01 0.42 -4.62
C THR A 174 26.04 1.58 -4.40
N ALA A 175 25.26 1.94 -5.43
CA ALA A 175 24.27 2.99 -5.32
C ALA A 175 23.17 2.62 -4.31
N ALA A 176 22.75 1.35 -4.25
CA ALA A 176 21.80 0.86 -3.24
C ALA A 176 22.39 0.97 -1.83
N MET A 177 23.65 0.55 -1.62
CA MET A 177 24.37 0.68 -0.35
C MET A 177 24.45 2.12 0.14
N GLU A 178 24.77 3.05 -0.74
CA GLU A 178 24.96 4.46 -0.39
C GLU A 178 23.62 5.18 -0.15
N ARG A 179 22.67 5.02 -1.06
CA ARG A 179 21.47 5.86 -1.17
C ARG A 179 20.23 5.26 -0.51
N TRP A 180 20.18 3.94 -0.34
CA TRP A 180 19.06 3.23 0.26
C TRP A 180 19.41 2.72 1.67
N THR A 181 19.36 3.62 2.66
CA THR A 181 19.67 3.28 4.06
C THR A 181 18.99 2.00 4.59
N PRO A 182 17.69 1.73 4.31
CA PRO A 182 17.05 0.50 4.75
C PRO A 182 17.71 -0.79 4.23
N TYR A 183 18.33 -0.77 3.05
CA TYR A 183 19.07 -1.91 2.48
C TYR A 183 20.37 -2.16 3.24
N ARG A 184 21.14 -1.10 3.49
CA ARG A 184 22.34 -1.16 4.34
C ARG A 184 22.03 -1.68 5.75
N GLU A 185 20.96 -1.19 6.38
CA GLU A 185 20.52 -1.67 7.69
C GLU A 185 20.02 -3.12 7.66
N PHE A 186 19.40 -3.53 6.55
CA PHE A 186 19.00 -4.92 6.35
C PHE A 186 20.22 -5.84 6.31
N LEU A 187 21.25 -5.52 5.52
CA LEU A 187 22.49 -6.33 5.47
C LEU A 187 23.23 -6.36 6.81
N ALA A 188 23.21 -5.25 7.55
CA ALA A 188 23.77 -5.20 8.90
C ALA A 188 23.08 -6.19 9.84
N ARG A 189 21.75 -6.36 9.74
CA ARG A 189 20.97 -7.28 10.58
C ARG A 189 20.99 -8.72 10.09
N ASN A 190 21.19 -8.96 8.80
CA ASN A 190 21.07 -10.27 8.17
C ASN A 190 22.44 -10.75 7.62
N PRO A 191 23.29 -11.39 8.46
CA PRO A 191 24.66 -11.76 8.08
C PRO A 191 24.75 -12.75 6.93
N SER A 192 23.80 -13.68 6.83
CA SER A 192 23.84 -14.75 5.83
C SER A 192 23.72 -14.18 4.42
N GLU A 193 22.76 -13.28 4.21
CA GLU A 193 22.51 -12.56 2.98
C GLU A 193 23.69 -11.67 2.62
N HIS A 194 24.21 -10.93 3.60
CA HIS A 194 25.39 -10.09 3.41
C HIS A 194 26.64 -10.91 3.04
N GLN A 195 26.82 -12.08 3.66
CA GLN A 195 27.91 -12.99 3.31
C GLN A 195 27.82 -13.48 1.86
N VAL A 196 26.62 -13.80 1.37
CA VAL A 196 26.43 -14.23 -0.03
C VAL A 196 26.87 -13.13 -1.00
N ILE A 197 26.44 -11.89 -0.77
CA ILE A 197 26.83 -10.74 -1.60
C ILE A 197 28.35 -10.54 -1.57
N LEU A 198 28.99 -10.62 -0.39
CA LEU A 198 30.44 -10.50 -0.26
C LEU A 198 31.21 -11.64 -0.96
N VAL A 199 30.68 -12.86 -0.97
CA VAL A 199 31.26 -13.97 -1.74
C VAL A 199 31.18 -13.67 -3.23
N ASN A 200 30.09 -13.09 -3.74
CA ASN A 200 29.97 -12.69 -5.13
C ASN A 200 31.04 -11.65 -5.53
N TYR A 201 31.34 -10.68 -4.65
CA TYR A 201 32.47 -9.75 -4.84
C TYR A 201 33.82 -10.46 -4.90
N VAL A 202 34.10 -11.36 -3.95
CA VAL A 202 35.35 -12.13 -3.92
C VAL A 202 35.52 -12.97 -5.19
N ASP A 203 34.45 -13.61 -5.65
CA ASP A 203 34.48 -14.45 -6.85
C ASP A 203 34.66 -13.61 -8.12
N ALA A 204 34.07 -12.40 -8.19
CA ALA A 204 34.35 -11.45 -9.27
C ALA A 204 35.83 -11.04 -9.29
N VAL A 205 36.40 -10.71 -8.13
CA VAL A 205 37.82 -10.37 -8.03
C VAL A 205 38.72 -11.55 -8.43
N ARG A 206 38.39 -12.77 -7.99
CA ARG A 206 39.11 -13.99 -8.38
C ARG A 206 39.09 -14.21 -9.89
N ARG A 207 37.95 -13.94 -10.56
CA ARG A 207 37.86 -14.00 -12.04
C ARG A 207 38.82 -13.01 -12.70
N ILE A 208 38.87 -11.76 -12.23
CA ILE A 208 39.82 -10.75 -12.74
C ILE A 208 41.27 -11.21 -12.54
N HIS A 209 41.60 -11.78 -11.38
CA HIS A 209 42.93 -12.33 -11.09
C HIS A 209 43.30 -13.49 -12.00
N ALA A 210 42.37 -14.41 -12.26
CA ALA A 210 42.60 -15.53 -13.17
C ALA A 210 42.82 -15.04 -14.62
N GLU A 211 42.08 -14.02 -15.06
CA GLU A 211 42.21 -13.42 -16.40
C GLU A 211 43.51 -12.61 -16.56
N HIS A 212 43.96 -11.94 -15.48
CA HIS A 212 45.07 -10.99 -15.53
C HIS A 212 46.01 -11.08 -14.30
N PRO A 213 46.74 -12.18 -14.08
CA PRO A 213 47.54 -12.35 -12.85
C PRO A 213 48.64 -11.28 -12.68
N ALA A 214 49.32 -10.90 -13.78
CA ALA A 214 50.36 -9.87 -13.76
C ALA A 214 49.88 -8.48 -13.34
N PHE A 215 48.56 -8.21 -13.42
CA PHE A 215 47.97 -6.98 -12.91
C PHE A 215 48.15 -6.86 -11.40
N PHE A 216 47.92 -7.96 -10.67
CA PHE A 216 47.91 -8.00 -9.21
C PHE A 216 49.30 -8.01 -8.59
N GLU A 217 50.27 -8.60 -9.28
CA GLU A 217 51.69 -8.57 -8.90
C GLU A 217 52.27 -7.15 -8.91
N ARG A 218 51.74 -6.29 -9.79
CA ARG A 218 52.21 -4.91 -10.01
C ARG A 218 51.34 -3.84 -9.37
N LEU A 219 50.23 -4.26 -8.76
CA LEU A 219 49.29 -3.37 -8.11
C LEU A 219 49.87 -2.95 -6.76
N GLU A 220 50.10 -1.66 -6.60
CA GLU A 220 50.62 -1.08 -5.37
C GLU A 220 49.63 -0.09 -4.78
N TYR A 221 49.59 -0.01 -3.44
CA TYR A 221 48.82 1.01 -2.75
C TYR A 221 49.78 2.09 -2.22
N ARG A 222 49.73 3.29 -2.79
CA ARG A 222 50.58 4.43 -2.41
C ARG A 222 49.74 5.70 -2.28
N ALA A 223 49.99 6.47 -1.22
CA ALA A 223 49.34 7.77 -0.98
C ALA A 223 47.80 7.73 -1.07
N GLY A 224 47.17 6.67 -0.57
CA GLY A 224 45.72 6.53 -0.56
C GLY A 224 45.11 6.06 -1.89
N MET A 225 45.92 5.80 -2.91
CA MET A 225 45.47 5.36 -4.23
C MET A 225 46.11 4.05 -4.65
N PHE A 226 45.39 3.30 -5.48
CA PHE A 226 45.94 2.15 -6.18
C PHE A 226 46.70 2.64 -7.43
N VAL A 227 47.95 2.25 -7.57
CA VAL A 227 48.83 2.65 -8.66
C VAL A 227 49.33 1.42 -9.39
N LEU A 228 49.31 1.47 -10.71
CA LEU A 228 49.89 0.46 -11.58
C LEU A 228 51.15 1.02 -12.24
N SER A 229 52.21 0.24 -12.23
CA SER A 229 53.51 0.61 -12.81
C SER A 229 53.58 0.47 -14.33
N THR A 230 52.59 -0.18 -14.97
CA THR A 230 52.59 -0.44 -16.43
C THR A 230 51.22 -0.21 -17.06
N PHE A 231 51.19 -0.04 -18.39
CA PHE A 231 49.96 0.09 -19.17
C PHE A 231 49.11 -1.18 -19.03
N VAL A 232 47.92 -1.04 -18.45
CA VAL A 232 46.89 -2.07 -18.35
C VAL A 232 45.70 -1.62 -19.18
N GLU A 233 44.94 -2.56 -19.71
CA GLU A 233 43.63 -2.28 -20.28
C GLU A 233 42.77 -1.49 -19.28
N HIS A 234 42.47 -0.24 -19.63
CA HIS A 234 41.78 0.73 -18.76
C HIS A 234 40.43 0.21 -18.24
N ALA A 235 39.76 -0.64 -19.02
CA ALA A 235 38.50 -1.27 -18.65
C ALA A 235 38.65 -2.22 -17.45
N THR A 236 39.66 -3.10 -17.47
CA THR A 236 39.95 -4.04 -16.37
C THR A 236 40.31 -3.30 -15.10
N TYR A 237 41.12 -2.25 -15.20
CA TYR A 237 41.47 -1.41 -14.05
C TYR A 237 40.21 -0.76 -13.44
N ARG A 238 39.37 -0.13 -14.25
CA ARG A 238 38.12 0.49 -13.78
C ARG A 238 37.18 -0.52 -13.12
N ARG A 239 37.01 -1.70 -13.72
CA ARG A 239 36.20 -2.79 -13.15
C ARG A 239 36.72 -3.19 -11.78
N PHE A 240 38.04 -3.36 -11.65
CA PHE A 240 38.67 -3.75 -10.40
C PHE A 240 38.51 -2.68 -9.31
N ILE A 241 38.77 -1.40 -9.63
CA ILE A 241 38.59 -0.29 -8.66
C ILE A 241 37.14 -0.21 -8.18
N ALA A 242 36.15 -0.33 -9.07
CA ALA A 242 34.75 -0.33 -8.68
C ALA A 242 34.42 -1.46 -7.68
N LEU A 243 34.99 -2.65 -7.86
CA LEU A 243 34.83 -3.76 -6.90
C LEU A 243 35.49 -3.45 -5.56
N LEU A 244 36.68 -2.85 -5.56
CA LEU A 244 37.37 -2.47 -4.32
C LEU A 244 36.58 -1.43 -3.53
N ASP A 245 36.09 -0.40 -4.20
CA ASP A 245 35.30 0.66 -3.58
C ASP A 245 33.99 0.09 -3.02
N ALA A 246 33.32 -0.78 -3.77
CA ALA A 246 32.11 -1.44 -3.31
C ALA A 246 32.36 -2.34 -2.07
N VAL A 247 33.40 -3.17 -2.08
CA VAL A 247 33.79 -3.98 -0.90
C VAL A 247 34.10 -3.08 0.29
N ALA A 248 34.77 -1.95 0.08
CA ALA A 248 35.07 -0.99 1.15
C ALA A 248 33.80 -0.39 1.79
N LEU A 249 32.69 -0.26 1.05
CA LEU A 249 31.40 0.16 1.61
C LEU A 249 30.77 -0.88 2.54
N HIS A 250 31.05 -2.16 2.33
CA HIS A 250 30.57 -3.24 3.18
C HIS A 250 31.41 -3.43 4.46
N VAL A 251 32.71 -3.09 4.45
CA VAL A 251 33.62 -3.32 5.58
C VAL A 251 33.09 -2.74 6.91
N PRO A 252 32.56 -1.51 6.98
CA PRO A 252 32.00 -0.96 8.23
C PRO A 252 30.85 -1.81 8.80
N LEU A 253 30.03 -2.43 7.95
CA LEU A 253 28.93 -3.29 8.38
C LEU A 253 29.43 -4.61 9.00
N LEU A 254 30.68 -4.99 8.72
CA LEU A 254 31.31 -6.19 9.27
C LEU A 254 31.96 -5.95 10.63
N GLU A 255 32.10 -4.70 11.09
CA GLU A 255 32.70 -4.40 12.40
C GLU A 255 31.88 -4.99 13.55
N ALA A 256 30.56 -5.04 13.41
CA ALA A 256 29.68 -5.70 14.35
C ALA A 256 29.80 -7.24 14.34
N LYS A 257 30.55 -7.83 13.38
CA LYS A 257 30.62 -9.27 13.12
C LYS A 257 32.06 -9.70 12.79
N PRO A 258 32.96 -9.78 13.79
CA PRO A 258 34.39 -9.98 13.58
C PRO A 258 34.72 -11.31 12.88
N GLU A 259 33.93 -12.36 13.10
CA GLU A 259 34.10 -13.66 12.43
C GLU A 259 33.87 -13.53 10.91
N LEU A 260 32.76 -12.90 10.50
CA LEU A 260 32.46 -12.67 9.10
C LEU A 260 33.49 -11.74 8.45
N ARG A 261 33.93 -10.69 9.16
CA ARG A 261 35.02 -9.80 8.69
C ARG A 261 36.29 -10.60 8.41
N THR A 262 36.70 -11.47 9.33
CA THR A 262 37.90 -12.30 9.20
C THR A 262 37.77 -13.26 8.01
N TYR A 263 36.64 -13.98 7.93
CA TYR A 263 36.35 -14.90 6.82
C TYR A 263 36.44 -14.21 5.46
N VAL A 264 35.77 -13.06 5.31
CA VAL A 264 35.73 -12.33 4.02
C VAL A 264 37.12 -11.76 3.70
N ARG A 265 37.84 -11.21 4.69
CA ARG A 265 39.21 -10.72 4.52
C ARG A 265 40.15 -11.82 4.03
N GLU A 266 40.13 -12.99 4.64
CA GLU A 266 40.97 -14.13 4.24
C GLU A 266 40.66 -14.59 2.82
N ARG A 267 39.37 -14.73 2.48
CA ARG A 267 38.91 -15.12 1.14
C ARG A 267 39.29 -14.08 0.08
N PHE A 268 39.19 -12.81 0.42
CA PHE A 268 39.60 -11.70 -0.44
C PHE A 268 41.11 -11.67 -0.65
N GLN A 269 41.90 -11.87 0.42
CA GLN A 269 43.35 -11.98 0.35
C GLN A 269 43.79 -13.14 -0.52
N GLN A 270 43.11 -14.29 -0.42
CA GLN A 270 43.38 -15.46 -1.26
C GLN A 270 43.03 -15.21 -2.73
N ALA A 271 41.96 -14.45 -3.01
CA ALA A 271 41.54 -14.13 -4.36
C ALA A 271 42.49 -13.15 -5.07
N ILE A 272 43.03 -12.17 -4.32
CA ILE A 272 43.91 -11.13 -4.86
C ILE A 272 45.39 -11.51 -4.80
N GLN A 273 45.79 -12.35 -3.83
CA GLN A 273 47.18 -12.69 -3.52
C GLN A 273 48.10 -11.48 -3.26
N ASN A 274 47.52 -10.35 -2.83
CA ASN A 274 48.23 -9.11 -2.49
C ASN A 274 47.78 -8.62 -1.11
N SER A 275 48.64 -8.80 -0.11
CA SER A 275 48.34 -8.44 1.28
C SER A 275 48.24 -6.93 1.48
N ALA A 276 49.04 -6.13 0.76
CA ALA A 276 49.02 -4.67 0.88
C ALA A 276 47.67 -4.09 0.42
N VAL A 277 47.13 -4.57 -0.69
CA VAL A 277 45.80 -4.19 -1.20
C VAL A 277 44.69 -4.65 -0.26
N THR A 278 44.80 -5.88 0.25
CA THR A 278 43.84 -6.40 1.24
C THR A 278 43.79 -5.52 2.49
N LEU A 279 44.95 -5.17 3.05
CA LEU A 279 45.04 -4.26 4.21
C LEU A 279 44.46 -2.89 3.87
N ALA A 280 44.76 -2.35 2.69
CA ALA A 280 44.26 -1.04 2.26
C ALA A 280 42.72 -0.99 2.18
N VAL A 281 42.06 -2.08 1.80
CA VAL A 281 40.59 -2.16 1.70
C VAL A 281 39.95 -2.37 3.07
N PHE A 282 40.48 -3.31 3.87
CA PHE A 282 39.84 -3.72 5.13
C PHE A 282 40.23 -2.87 6.35
N ASP A 283 41.37 -2.18 6.31
CA ASP A 283 41.87 -1.34 7.40
C ASP A 283 41.82 0.16 7.06
N ARG A 284 41.15 0.53 5.95
CA ARG A 284 40.82 1.92 5.63
C ARG A 284 39.89 2.46 6.72
N ARG A 285 40.46 3.07 7.75
CA ARG A 285 39.69 3.96 8.61
C ARG A 285 39.20 5.08 7.69
N GLN A 286 37.89 5.19 7.51
CA GLN A 286 37.29 6.30 6.77
C GLN A 286 37.81 7.59 7.42
N GLN A 287 38.73 8.27 6.73
CA GLN A 287 39.23 9.58 7.11
C GLN A 287 38.18 10.63 6.76
#